data_AF-A0A8T0MIY3-F1
#
_entry.id   AF-A0A8T0MIY3-F1
#
_cell.length_a   1.000
_cell.length_b   1.000
_cell.length_c   1.000
_cell.angle_alpha   90.00
_cell.angle_beta   90.00
_cell.angle_gamma   90.00
#
_symmetry.space_group_name_H-M   'P 1'
#
loop_
_entity.id
_entity.type
_entity.pdbx_description
1 polymer ?
#
loop_
_entity_poly.entity_id
_entity_poly.type
_entity_poly.pdbx_seq_one_letter_code
_entity_poly.pdbx_strand_id
1 'polypeptide(L)'
;MLFADDVVLVDESRAGVNRKLELWRHTLESKEFRLSRTKTEYMMCDFSATRHEGGDISLDGQVVVQKDTFRYLGSVLQKDGDIDEDVRHRISAGWLKWRQASGILCDKRVPQKLKGKFYRTTIRPAMLYGAECWPTKRRHVQQLSVA
;
A
#
# COMPACT_ATOMS: atom_id res chain seq x y z
N MET A 1 -8.95 -5.15 9.46
CA MET A 1 -7.99 -4.26 10.16
C MET A 1 -8.55 -2.85 10.18
N LEU A 2 -8.25 -2.05 11.20
CA LEU A 2 -8.76 -0.68 11.33
C LEU A 2 -7.65 0.23 11.86
N PHE A 3 -7.52 1.41 11.27
CA PHE A 3 -6.61 2.46 11.74
C PHE A 3 -7.23 3.82 11.44
N ALA A 4 -7.53 4.61 12.48
CA ALA A 4 -8.27 5.87 12.34
C ALA A 4 -9.57 5.67 11.52
N ASP A 5 -9.69 6.33 10.37
CA ASP A 5 -10.82 6.23 9.43
C ASP A 5 -10.65 5.13 8.36
N ASP A 6 -9.47 4.51 8.24
CA ASP A 6 -9.19 3.46 7.27
C ASP A 6 -9.60 2.08 7.80
N VAL A 7 -10.42 1.35 7.04
CA VAL A 7 -10.89 -0.01 7.37
C VAL A 7 -10.63 -0.96 6.21
N VAL A 8 -10.06 -2.12 6.52
CA VAL A 8 -9.86 -3.23 5.57
C VAL A 8 -10.72 -4.41 5.98
N LEU A 9 -11.61 -4.80 5.07
CA LEU A 9 -12.49 -5.97 5.17
C LEU A 9 -11.92 -7.08 4.27
N VAL A 10 -11.78 -8.28 4.83
CA VAL A 10 -11.24 -9.45 4.12
C VAL A 10 -12.22 -10.62 4.29
N ASP A 11 -12.45 -11.34 3.20
CA ASP A 11 -13.24 -12.56 3.16
C ASP A 11 -12.71 -13.46 2.02
N GLU A 12 -12.95 -14.76 2.12
CA GLU A 12 -12.57 -15.73 1.07
C GLU A 12 -13.54 -15.70 -0.12
N SER A 13 -14.71 -15.09 0.06
CA SER A 13 -15.76 -15.01 -0.95
C SER A 13 -16.16 -13.56 -1.25
N ARG A 14 -16.43 -13.25 -2.52
CA ARG A 14 -16.99 -11.96 -2.94
C ARG A 14 -18.29 -11.64 -2.20
N ALA A 15 -19.17 -12.64 -2.07
CA ALA A 15 -20.42 -12.50 -1.34
C ALA A 15 -20.19 -12.16 0.14
N GLY A 16 -19.16 -12.74 0.77
CA GLY A 16 -18.77 -12.43 2.14
C GLY A 16 -18.24 -11.00 2.29
N VAL A 17 -17.39 -10.53 1.36
CA VAL A 17 -16.95 -9.13 1.34
C VAL A 17 -18.15 -8.19 1.20
N ASN A 18 -19.07 -8.47 0.28
CA ASN A 18 -20.25 -7.64 0.05
C ASN A 18 -21.16 -7.58 1.29
N ARG A 19 -21.42 -8.72 1.93
CA ARG A 19 -22.19 -8.77 3.19
C ARG A 19 -21.52 -7.96 4.30
N LYS A 20 -20.20 -8.10 4.46
CA LYS A 20 -19.43 -7.34 5.46
C LYS A 20 -19.49 -5.84 5.16
N LEU A 21 -19.27 -5.44 3.91
CA LEU A 21 -19.29 -4.05 3.49
C LEU A 21 -20.64 -3.38 3.80
N GLU A 22 -21.74 -4.07 3.47
CA GLU A 22 -23.09 -3.54 3.70
C GLU A 22 -23.46 -3.51 5.20
N LEU A 23 -23.04 -4.52 5.97
CA LEU A 23 -23.18 -4.51 7.43
C LEU A 23 -22.44 -3.33 8.07
N TRP A 24 -21.21 -3.07 7.60
CA TRP A 24 -20.42 -1.92 8.05
C TRP A 24 -21.09 -0.60 7.67
N ARG A 25 -21.61 -0.48 6.45
CA ARG A 25 -22.38 0.69 6.01
C ARG A 25 -23.54 0.97 6.95
N HIS A 26 -24.44 0.00 7.17
CA HIS A 26 -25.59 0.17 8.04
C HIS A 26 -25.21 0.50 9.47
N THR A 27 -24.18 -0.16 10.02
CA THR A 27 -23.73 0.06 11.39
C THR A 27 -23.17 1.48 11.56
N LEU A 28 -22.34 1.94 10.63
CA LEU A 28 -21.75 3.28 10.66
C LEU A 28 -22.81 4.37 10.44
N GLU A 29 -23.72 4.19 9.49
CA GLU A 29 -24.82 5.13 9.23
C GLU A 29 -25.77 5.25 10.43
N SER A 30 -26.01 4.17 11.17
CA SER A 30 -26.80 4.21 12.42
C SER A 30 -26.16 5.07 13.52
N LYS A 31 -24.87 5.38 13.37
CA LYS A 31 -24.06 6.23 14.26
C LYS A 31 -23.70 7.56 13.59
N GLU A 32 -24.40 7.93 12.53
CA GLU A 32 -24.21 9.17 11.77
C GLU A 32 -22.87 9.27 11.01
N PHE A 33 -22.12 8.17 10.90
CA PHE A 33 -20.92 8.09 10.06
C PHE A 33 -21.28 7.70 8.62
N ARG A 34 -20.44 8.10 7.67
CA ARG A 34 -20.64 7.79 6.24
C ARG A 34 -19.39 7.18 5.64
N LEU A 35 -19.58 6.15 4.82
CA LEU A 35 -18.52 5.57 4.00
C LEU A 35 -18.28 6.45 2.76
N SER A 36 -17.00 6.66 2.44
CA SER A 36 -16.59 7.45 1.28
C SER A 36 -16.62 6.61 0.01
N ARG A 37 -17.71 6.67 -0.76
CA ARG A 37 -17.91 5.92 -2.01
C ARG A 37 -16.79 6.09 -3.04
N THR A 38 -16.17 7.27 -3.09
CA THR A 38 -15.08 7.57 -4.02
C THR A 38 -13.71 7.05 -3.57
N LYS A 39 -13.57 6.69 -2.29
CA LYS A 39 -12.34 6.16 -1.69
C LYS A 39 -12.43 4.66 -1.41
N THR A 40 -13.65 4.12 -1.30
CA THR A 40 -13.86 2.70 -1.16
C THR A 40 -13.48 2.01 -2.46
N GLU A 41 -12.52 1.11 -2.38
CA GLU A 41 -12.00 0.30 -3.47
C GLU A 41 -11.98 -1.16 -3.00
N TYR A 42 -12.00 -2.11 -3.93
CA TYR A 42 -11.76 -3.50 -3.61
C TYR A 42 -10.66 -4.08 -4.48
N MET A 43 -9.96 -5.07 -3.94
CA MET A 43 -8.97 -5.87 -4.66
C MET A 43 -9.34 -7.33 -4.48
N MET A 44 -9.27 -8.08 -5.56
CA MET A 44 -9.42 -9.54 -5.53
C MET A 44 -8.03 -10.15 -5.60
N CYS A 45 -7.73 -11.07 -4.68
CA CYS A 45 -6.42 -11.71 -4.64
C CYS A 45 -6.46 -13.05 -5.39
N ASP A 46 -5.68 -13.15 -6.46
CA ASP A 46 -5.62 -14.32 -7.34
C ASP A 46 -4.62 -15.37 -6.82
N PHE A 47 -4.63 -15.66 -5.52
CA PHE A 47 -3.67 -16.57 -4.89
C PHE A 47 -3.87 -18.04 -5.30
N SER A 48 -4.99 -18.37 -5.93
CA SER A 48 -5.35 -19.73 -6.32
C SER A 48 -5.93 -19.78 -7.74
N ALA A 49 -5.71 -20.88 -8.44
CA ALA A 49 -6.15 -21.08 -9.83
C ALA A 49 -7.65 -21.36 -9.99
N THR A 50 -8.45 -21.15 -8.94
CA THR A 50 -9.90 -21.38 -8.97
C THR A 50 -10.60 -20.34 -9.83
N ARG A 51 -11.54 -20.81 -10.66
CA ARG A 51 -12.39 -19.94 -11.48
C ARG A 51 -13.24 -19.08 -10.55
N HIS A 52 -13.10 -17.76 -10.69
CA HIS A 52 -13.80 -16.80 -9.87
C HIS A 52 -15.26 -16.65 -10.28
N GLU A 53 -16.15 -16.52 -9.29
CA GLU A 53 -17.55 -16.20 -9.51
C GLU A 53 -17.66 -14.80 -10.13
N GLY A 54 -18.34 -14.69 -11.28
CA GLY A 54 -18.59 -13.40 -11.93
C GLY A 54 -19.41 -12.44 -11.06
N GLY A 55 -19.27 -11.14 -11.32
CA GLY A 55 -20.05 -10.06 -10.72
C GLY A 55 -19.23 -9.09 -9.88
N ASP A 56 -19.79 -7.90 -9.67
CA ASP A 56 -19.10 -6.81 -8.99
C ASP A 56 -19.46 -6.73 -7.50
N ILE A 57 -18.65 -6.00 -6.73
CA ILE A 57 -18.99 -5.57 -5.36
C ILE A 57 -19.70 -4.23 -5.46
N SER A 58 -20.81 -4.07 -4.73
CA SER A 58 -21.56 -2.81 -4.72
C SER A 58 -21.77 -2.31 -3.29
N LEU A 59 -21.74 -0.99 -3.14
CA LEU A 59 -22.04 -0.28 -1.91
C LEU A 59 -23.30 0.54 -2.16
N ASP A 60 -24.41 0.13 -1.54
CA ASP A 60 -25.73 0.77 -1.73
C ASP A 60 -26.07 0.97 -3.22
N GLY A 61 -26.01 -0.14 -3.98
CA GLY A 61 -26.32 -0.18 -5.42
C GLY A 61 -25.25 0.38 -6.35
N GLN A 62 -24.26 1.12 -5.86
CA GLN A 62 -23.16 1.62 -6.68
C GLN A 62 -22.01 0.63 -6.73
N VAL A 63 -21.53 0.30 -7.93
CA VAL A 63 -20.36 -0.57 -8.12
C VAL A 63 -19.10 0.10 -7.54
N VAL A 64 -18.41 -0.64 -6.68
CA VAL A 64 -17.12 -0.25 -6.10
C VAL A 64 -16.02 -0.48 -7.14
N VAL A 65 -15.00 0.38 -7.18
CA VAL A 65 -13.92 0.22 -8.16
C VAL A 65 -13.01 -0.95 -7.77
N GLN A 66 -12.81 -1.88 -8.71
CA GLN A 66 -11.79 -2.92 -8.60
C GLN A 66 -10.40 -2.36 -8.91
N LYS A 67 -9.41 -2.72 -8.10
CA LYS A 67 -8.00 -2.41 -8.33
C LYS A 67 -7.16 -3.68 -8.29
N ASP A 68 -6.05 -3.64 -9.04
CA ASP A 68 -5.01 -4.69 -9.00
C ASP A 68 -3.99 -4.46 -7.88
N THR A 69 -3.94 -3.23 -7.35
CA THR A 69 -3.11 -2.84 -6.22
C THR A 69 -3.92 -2.06 -5.21
N PHE A 70 -3.59 -2.23 -3.93
CA PHE A 70 -4.28 -1.56 -2.84
C PHE A 70 -3.28 -0.91 -1.91
N ARG A 71 -3.41 0.40 -1.64
CA ARG A 71 -2.54 1.11 -0.70
C ARG A 71 -3.18 1.12 0.69
N TYR A 72 -2.48 0.61 1.68
CA TYR A 72 -2.90 0.65 3.07
C TYR A 72 -1.74 1.06 3.98
N LEU A 73 -1.92 2.14 4.74
CA LEU A 73 -0.93 2.67 5.68
C LEU A 73 0.48 2.86 5.07
N GLY A 74 0.50 3.28 3.81
CA GLY A 74 1.71 3.52 3.03
C GLY A 74 2.30 2.29 2.34
N SER A 75 1.89 1.07 2.67
CA SER A 75 2.30 -0.13 1.94
C SER A 75 1.35 -0.41 0.78
N VAL A 76 1.89 -0.97 -0.30
CA VAL A 76 1.15 -1.35 -1.50
C VAL A 76 1.03 -2.86 -1.57
N LEU A 77 -0.21 -3.35 -1.56
CA LEU A 77 -0.54 -4.75 -1.77
C LEU A 77 -0.84 -4.98 -3.26
N GLN A 78 -0.45 -6.14 -3.77
CA GLN A 78 -0.68 -6.55 -5.15
C GLN A 78 -1.57 -7.80 -5.17
N LYS A 79 -2.47 -7.90 -6.15
CA LYS A 79 -3.43 -9.01 -6.25
C LYS A 79 -2.82 -10.41 -6.33
N ASP A 80 -1.62 -10.53 -6.88
CA ASP A 80 -0.90 -11.80 -7.02
C ASP A 80 -0.04 -12.14 -5.80
N GLY A 81 0.02 -11.24 -4.82
CA GLY A 81 0.77 -11.41 -3.57
C GLY A 81 2.26 -11.15 -3.70
N ASP A 82 2.74 -10.66 -4.85
CA ASP A 82 4.11 -10.18 -4.96
C ASP A 82 4.28 -8.80 -4.29
N ILE A 83 5.52 -8.45 -4.03
CA ILE A 83 5.90 -7.18 -3.37
C ILE A 83 6.58 -6.19 -4.32
N ASP A 84 6.60 -6.49 -5.62
CA ASP A 84 7.29 -5.67 -6.62
C ASP A 84 6.76 -4.22 -6.64
N GLU A 85 5.45 -4.03 -6.49
CA GLU A 85 4.82 -2.70 -6.40
C GLU A 85 5.21 -1.95 -5.12
N ASP A 86 5.24 -2.62 -3.96
CA ASP A 86 5.65 -1.99 -2.70
C ASP A 86 7.14 -1.60 -2.72
N VAL A 87 8.00 -2.48 -3.23
CA VAL A 87 9.43 -2.22 -3.41
C VAL A 87 9.64 -0.98 -4.30
N ARG A 88 8.96 -0.90 -5.45
CA ARG A 88 9.04 0.27 -6.34
C ARG A 88 8.51 1.54 -5.67
N HIS A 89 7.42 1.44 -4.92
CA HIS A 89 6.86 2.56 -4.18
C HIS A 89 7.88 3.10 -3.15
N ARG A 90 8.53 2.21 -2.39
CA ARG A 90 9.52 2.59 -1.38
C ARG A 90 10.82 3.13 -1.98
N ILE A 91 11.31 2.55 -3.06
CA ILE A 91 12.43 3.10 -3.83
C ILE A 91 12.11 4.53 -4.27
N SER A 92 10.91 4.76 -4.83
CA SER A 92 10.46 6.10 -5.24
C SER A 92 10.38 7.07 -4.06
N ALA A 93 9.89 6.62 -2.90
CA ALA A 93 9.84 7.42 -1.68
C ALA A 93 11.26 7.80 -1.18
N GLY A 94 12.21 6.86 -1.22
CA GLY A 94 13.62 7.10 -0.92
C GLY A 94 14.23 8.15 -1.86
N TRP A 95 13.99 8.02 -3.17
CA TRP A 95 14.46 8.99 -4.17
C TRP A 95 13.83 10.37 -4.01
N LEU A 96 12.56 10.45 -3.61
CA LEU A 96 11.93 11.73 -3.31
C LEU A 96 12.61 12.42 -2.13
N LYS A 97 12.91 11.68 -1.05
CA LYS A 97 13.67 12.20 0.09
C LYS A 97 15.09 12.62 -0.29
N TRP A 98 15.76 11.86 -1.15
CA TRP A 98 17.07 12.24 -1.69
C TRP A 98 16.99 13.54 -2.48
N ARG A 99 15.99 13.67 -3.37
CA ARG A 99 15.79 14.87 -4.20
C ARG A 99 15.55 16.11 -3.34
N GLN A 100 14.72 16.00 -2.30
CA GLN A 100 14.49 17.07 -1.33
C GLN A 100 15.78 17.50 -0.61
N ALA A 101 16.72 16.57 -0.42
CA ALA A 101 18.00 16.81 0.25
C ALA A 101 19.18 17.05 -0.69
N SER A 102 18.94 17.15 -1.99
CA SER A 102 19.96 17.29 -3.03
C SER A 102 20.90 18.48 -2.76
N GLY A 103 20.40 19.58 -2.20
CA GLY A 103 21.21 20.74 -1.81
C GLY A 103 22.30 20.41 -0.78
N ILE A 104 22.08 19.45 0.11
CA ILE A 104 23.08 19.00 1.10
C ILE A 104 23.93 17.87 0.49
N LEU A 105 23.31 16.94 -0.23
CA LEU A 105 23.95 15.73 -0.72
C LEU A 105 24.88 16.00 -1.91
N CYS A 106 24.53 16.93 -2.79
CA CYS A 106 25.31 17.30 -3.97
C CYS A 106 26.29 18.45 -3.71
N ASP A 107 26.20 19.16 -2.58
CA ASP A 107 27.15 20.24 -2.27
C ASP A 107 28.53 19.68 -1.90
N LYS A 108 29.56 20.12 -2.62
CA LYS A 108 30.95 19.72 -2.42
C LYS A 108 31.52 20.22 -1.08
N ARG A 109 30.94 21.27 -0.49
CA ARG A 109 31.36 21.86 0.79
C ARG A 109 30.92 21.02 1.98
N VAL A 110 29.90 20.18 1.82
CA VAL A 110 29.35 19.36 2.89
C VAL A 110 30.24 18.13 3.11
N PRO A 111 30.72 17.88 4.35
CA PRO A 111 31.53 16.71 4.65
C PRO A 111 30.82 15.38 4.36
N GLN A 112 31.55 14.41 3.80
CA GLN A 112 31.00 13.08 3.47
C GLN A 112 30.37 12.37 4.67
N LYS A 113 30.92 12.55 5.87
CA LYS A 113 30.36 12.00 7.12
C LYS A 113 28.95 12.52 7.39
N LEU A 114 28.66 13.79 7.08
CA LEU A 114 27.33 14.37 7.27
C LEU A 114 26.35 13.87 6.20
N LYS A 115 26.79 13.76 4.95
CA LYS A 115 26.00 13.14 3.87
C LYS A 115 25.61 11.70 4.20
N GLY A 116 26.57 10.92 4.72
CA GLY A 116 26.33 9.55 5.17
C GLY A 116 25.34 9.46 6.33
N LYS A 117 25.39 10.40 7.29
CA LYS A 117 24.36 10.50 8.35
C LYS A 117 22.99 10.80 7.75
N PHE A 118 22.89 11.78 6.85
CA PHE A 118 21.63 12.16 6.22
C PHE A 118 20.99 11.00 5.45
N TYR A 119 21.81 10.25 4.70
CA TYR A 119 21.34 9.03 4.03
C TYR A 119 20.75 8.03 5.03
N ARG A 120 21.46 7.75 6.13
CA ARG A 120 21.02 6.79 7.16
C ARG A 120 19.76 7.24 7.91
N THR A 121 19.56 8.55 8.12
CA THR A 121 18.46 9.07 8.94
C THR A 121 17.20 9.43 8.14
N THR A 122 17.34 9.75 6.86
CA THR A 122 16.23 10.33 6.08
C THR A 122 15.86 9.49 4.87
N ILE A 123 16.86 9.07 4.08
CA ILE A 123 16.62 8.36 2.81
C ILE A 123 16.38 6.87 3.08
N ARG A 124 17.30 6.23 3.80
CA ARG A 124 17.24 4.79 4.07
C ARG A 124 15.96 4.38 4.82
N PRO A 125 15.48 5.09 5.85
CA PRO A 125 14.23 4.71 6.50
C PRO A 125 13.01 4.84 5.58
N ALA A 126 12.98 5.85 4.70
CA ALA A 126 11.88 5.99 3.74
C ALA A 126 11.85 4.85 2.70
N MET A 127 13.04 4.39 2.29
CA MET A 127 13.22 3.29 1.34
C MET A 127 12.98 1.90 1.95
N LEU A 128 13.22 1.72 3.25
CA LEU A 128 13.13 0.41 3.92
C LEU A 128 11.91 0.26 4.82
N TYR A 129 11.02 1.25 4.89
CA TYR A 129 9.80 1.12 5.70
C TYR A 129 8.96 -0.07 5.23
N GLY A 130 8.62 -0.96 6.16
CA GLY A 130 7.80 -2.16 5.90
C GLY A 130 8.58 -3.33 5.31
N ALA A 131 9.89 -3.17 5.05
CA ALA A 131 10.72 -4.22 4.47
C ALA A 131 10.91 -5.43 5.40
N GLU A 132 10.73 -5.26 6.71
CA GLU A 132 10.74 -6.32 7.70
C GLU A 132 9.60 -7.33 7.53
N CYS A 133 8.50 -6.93 6.89
CA CYS A 133 7.33 -7.77 6.64
C CYS A 133 7.33 -8.40 5.23
N TRP A 134 8.34 -8.10 4.42
CA TRP A 134 8.39 -8.55 3.03
C TRP A 134 8.90 -9.99 2.89
N PRO A 135 8.21 -10.86 2.13
CA PRO A 135 8.77 -12.13 1.66
C PRO A 135 9.83 -11.88 0.57
N THR A 136 10.99 -11.37 0.98
CA THR A 136 11.99 -10.79 0.08
C THR A 136 12.73 -11.85 -0.74
N LYS A 137 12.75 -11.68 -2.07
CA LYS A 137 13.54 -12.48 -3.01
C LYS A 137 14.87 -11.77 -3.32
N ARG A 138 15.88 -12.50 -3.82
CA ARG A 138 17.19 -11.93 -4.20
C ARG A 138 17.08 -10.72 -5.14
N ARG A 139 16.16 -10.79 -6.11
CA ARG A 139 15.90 -9.68 -7.05
C ARG A 139 15.46 -8.38 -6.35
N HIS A 140 14.67 -8.48 -5.28
CA HIS A 140 14.18 -7.29 -4.54
C HIS A 140 15.32 -6.65 -3.75
N VAL A 141 16.19 -7.47 -3.14
CA VAL A 141 17.40 -6.97 -2.47
C VAL A 141 18.32 -6.27 -3.46
N GLN A 142 18.50 -6.87 -4.64
CA GLN A 142 19.31 -6.26 -5.71
C GLN A 142 18.73 -4.90 -6.12
N GLN A 143 17.42 -4.80 -6.36
CA GLN A 143 16.74 -3.55 -6.68
C GLN A 143 16.95 -2.47 -5.60
N LEU A 144 16.84 -2.82 -4.32
CA LEU A 144 17.09 -1.90 -3.21
C LEU A 144 18.56 -1.51 -3.05
N SER A 145 19.48 -2.38 -3.45
CA SER A 145 20.92 -2.11 -3.34
C SER A 145 21.47 -1.19 -4.44
N VAL A 146 20.80 -1.17 -5.60
CA VAL A 146 21.15 -0.31 -6.74
C VAL A 146 20.32 0.96 -6.80
N ALA A 147 19.30 1.08 -5.94
CA ALA A 147 18.48 2.27 -5.75
C ALA A 147 19.17 3.29 -4.83
#